data_AF-A0A9X3X7A3-F1
#
_entry.id   AF-A0A9X3X7A3-F1
#
_cell.length_a   1.000
_cell.length_b   1.000
_cell.length_c   1.000
_cell.angle_alpha   90.00
_cell.angle_beta   90.00
_cell.angle_gamma   90.00
#
_symmetry.space_group_name_H-M   'P 1'
#
loop_
_entity.id
_entity.type
_entity.pdbx_description
1 polymer ?
#
loop_
_entity_poly.entity_id
_entity_poly.type
_entity_poly.pdbx_seq_one_letter_code
_entity_poly.pdbx_strand_id
1 'polypeptide(L)'
;MDALNPVWKGLPRAEAERARASLQTLGHEEAALRAAATLLGRIADEHRPEAHAPLVRTFLLLAAAIHAAAGFSAPHDPMPAEDAVAPFSPSAWLLLASREGARRSIDASMGEVIDSVIVAVGDALAEAGDAAVILPSSPLADYGLSHLLPALVGRPDEPGLCRAAGALGRLVRLALEARSLTFAGASAPRPQLLGSIAQGRGELGPAFDQAIAEAAKPAPDRTPLLRLVGDPRLAAPLEATCAAWANEVHEGLDGEDTRALVELTTAQITRASRAARLFGFTPRGPTPAEALDRAITLARDALAADPELRESWEIQRWGGPFDATYVARLFPVGLCLLALSGAGEDITPRVEALVAQRGVDGFRYFEGFAGIPPDADDLGLALQLIARSVDGAARTQALAWPIEVLVRNTAEDGAMAVWLERHLHEPMSEGAPKWLGSRCVAVAANAMIGLAEAHAPLPEGYFDRTLAWIARVWEAEGAKAVHFYPAPFARYLLARLANVAEETPGEPAPRAHLRALVTDIERQIVASRRADGGFGGVMATACQLGVLACGREEPFDPWPAVTFLASRQDYDGLFPREPFYRTPGKDFAFAAHGARSITAALCLDALVRTRARLARG
;
A
#
# COMPACT_ATOMS: atom_id res chain seq x y z
N MET A 1 -11.80 -4.33 36.04
CA MET A 1 -10.74 -5.21 35.47
C MET A 1 -10.87 -6.67 35.92
N ASP A 2 -11.43 -6.94 37.10
CA ASP A 2 -11.52 -8.33 37.62
C ASP A 2 -12.38 -9.29 36.79
N ALA A 3 -13.33 -8.76 35.99
CA ALA A 3 -14.20 -9.57 35.12
C ALA A 3 -13.45 -10.35 34.01
N LEU A 4 -12.25 -9.89 33.61
CA LEU A 4 -11.44 -10.54 32.56
C LEU A 4 -10.37 -11.50 33.11
N ASN A 5 -10.10 -11.48 34.42
CA ASN A 5 -9.10 -12.35 35.04
C ASN A 5 -9.28 -13.86 34.71
N PRO A 6 -10.52 -14.39 34.57
CA PRO A 6 -10.75 -15.78 34.16
C PRO A 6 -10.49 -16.09 32.66
N VAL A 7 -10.45 -15.10 31.75
CA VAL A 7 -10.02 -15.33 30.34
C VAL A 7 -8.56 -15.73 30.34
N TRP A 8 -7.77 -14.99 31.12
CA TRP A 8 -6.33 -15.11 31.19
C TRP A 8 -5.87 -16.33 31.99
N LYS A 9 -6.78 -16.89 32.81
CA LYS A 9 -6.53 -18.07 33.62
C LYS A 9 -6.36 -19.29 32.71
N GLY A 10 -5.09 -19.69 32.51
CA GLY A 10 -4.70 -20.80 31.64
C GLY A 10 -3.82 -20.40 30.45
N LEU A 11 -3.67 -19.10 30.17
CA LEU A 11 -2.64 -18.62 29.24
C LEU A 11 -1.29 -18.45 29.98
N PRO A 12 -0.15 -18.62 29.28
CA PRO A 12 1.14 -18.15 29.77
C PRO A 12 1.05 -16.70 30.22
N ARG A 13 1.70 -16.36 31.34
CA ARG A 13 1.66 -15.01 31.93
C ARG A 13 1.98 -13.90 30.91
N ALA A 14 2.97 -14.13 30.05
CA ALA A 14 3.35 -13.18 29.00
C ALA A 14 2.22 -12.95 27.96
N GLU A 15 1.46 -13.99 27.60
CA GLU A 15 0.32 -13.86 26.68
C GLU A 15 -0.86 -13.15 27.33
N ALA A 16 -1.11 -13.41 28.62
CA ALA A 16 -2.12 -12.69 29.40
C ALA A 16 -1.78 -11.20 29.56
N GLU A 17 -0.52 -10.87 29.83
CA GLU A 17 -0.03 -9.50 29.92
C GLU A 17 -0.10 -8.80 28.55
N ARG A 18 0.30 -9.49 27.47
CA ARG A 18 0.15 -9.01 26.08
C ARG A 18 -1.30 -8.74 25.71
N ALA A 19 -2.22 -9.64 26.05
CA ALA A 19 -3.63 -9.48 25.72
C ALA A 19 -4.24 -8.30 26.48
N ARG A 20 -3.88 -8.14 27.75
CA ARG A 20 -4.30 -7.00 28.56
C ARG A 20 -3.76 -5.69 28.01
N ALA A 21 -2.47 -5.62 27.66
CA ALA A 21 -1.84 -4.44 27.08
C ALA A 21 -2.46 -4.07 25.73
N SER A 22 -2.74 -5.08 24.89
CA SER A 22 -3.38 -4.90 23.59
C SER A 22 -4.83 -4.42 23.73
N LEU A 23 -5.61 -5.02 24.63
CA LEU A 23 -6.97 -4.55 24.90
C LEU A 23 -6.95 -3.11 25.44
N GLN A 24 -6.03 -2.78 26.35
CA GLN A 24 -5.86 -1.42 26.91
C GLN A 24 -5.60 -0.40 25.82
N THR A 25 -4.70 -0.71 24.88
CA THR A 25 -4.43 0.14 23.73
C THR A 25 -5.67 0.29 22.83
N LEU A 26 -6.42 -0.80 22.61
CA LEU A 26 -7.66 -0.82 21.82
C LEU A 26 -8.88 -0.17 22.52
N GLY A 27 -8.73 0.33 23.74
CA GLY A 27 -9.82 1.03 24.43
C GLY A 27 -10.95 0.09 24.90
N HIS A 28 -10.70 -1.15 25.29
CA HIS A 28 -11.74 -1.96 25.96
C HIS A 28 -12.28 -1.36 27.30
N GLU A 29 -11.67 -0.28 27.81
CA GLU A 29 -12.22 0.54 28.90
C GLU A 29 -13.27 1.56 28.42
N GLU A 30 -13.68 1.48 27.17
CA GLU A 30 -14.72 2.31 26.61
C GLU A 30 -16.08 1.98 27.22
N ALA A 31 -16.79 3.02 27.66
CA ALA A 31 -18.06 2.87 28.36
C ALA A 31 -19.10 2.15 27.50
N ALA A 32 -19.17 2.48 26.20
CA ALA A 32 -20.07 1.87 25.24
C ALA A 32 -19.82 0.35 25.08
N LEU A 33 -18.57 -0.05 24.86
CA LEU A 33 -18.23 -1.47 24.64
C LEU A 33 -18.47 -2.30 25.91
N ARG A 34 -18.11 -1.77 27.08
CA ARG A 34 -18.37 -2.45 28.36
C ARG A 34 -19.86 -2.57 28.64
N ALA A 35 -20.64 -1.51 28.43
CA ALA A 35 -22.07 -1.53 28.65
C ALA A 35 -22.77 -2.51 27.69
N ALA A 36 -22.34 -2.60 26.44
CA ALA A 36 -22.82 -3.62 25.49
C ALA A 36 -22.49 -5.04 25.95
N ALA A 37 -21.25 -5.30 26.38
CA ALA A 37 -20.87 -6.61 26.91
C ALA A 37 -21.72 -6.98 28.14
N THR A 38 -21.90 -6.06 29.09
CA THR A 38 -22.71 -6.27 30.29
C THR A 38 -24.19 -6.49 29.98
N LEU A 39 -24.74 -5.80 28.98
CA LEU A 39 -26.11 -6.05 28.51
C LEU A 39 -26.24 -7.48 27.97
N LEU A 40 -25.34 -7.92 27.08
CA LEU A 40 -25.33 -9.29 26.56
C LEU A 40 -25.21 -10.33 27.66
N GLY A 41 -24.33 -10.09 28.64
CA GLY A 41 -24.14 -10.98 29.77
C GLY A 41 -25.42 -11.13 30.61
N ARG A 42 -26.15 -10.04 30.85
CA ARG A 42 -27.41 -10.08 31.61
C ARG A 42 -28.53 -10.76 30.86
N ILE A 43 -28.73 -10.42 29.57
CA ILE A 43 -29.71 -11.11 28.72
C ILE A 43 -29.42 -12.61 28.72
N ALA A 44 -28.14 -13.00 28.65
CA ALA A 44 -27.77 -14.39 28.72
C ALA A 44 -28.10 -15.03 30.07
N ASP A 45 -27.78 -14.39 31.19
CA ASP A 45 -28.08 -14.91 32.53
C ASP A 45 -29.59 -15.07 32.79
N GLU A 46 -30.42 -14.16 32.26
CA GLU A 46 -31.89 -14.25 32.35
C GLU A 46 -32.44 -15.51 31.69
N HIS A 47 -31.82 -15.93 30.60
CA HIS A 47 -32.22 -17.13 29.86
C HIS A 47 -31.45 -18.38 30.34
N ARG A 48 -30.24 -18.20 30.86
CA ARG A 48 -29.25 -19.24 31.17
C ARG A 48 -28.32 -18.79 32.30
N PRO A 49 -28.62 -19.14 33.56
CA PRO A 49 -27.76 -18.83 34.70
C PRO A 49 -26.31 -19.30 34.45
N GLU A 50 -25.34 -18.44 34.78
CA GLU A 50 -23.88 -18.67 34.62
C GLU A 50 -23.30 -18.39 33.22
N ALA A 51 -24.14 -18.04 32.24
CA ALA A 51 -23.69 -17.72 30.88
C ALA A 51 -23.10 -16.30 30.73
N HIS A 52 -23.36 -15.41 31.68
CA HIS A 52 -22.93 -14.01 31.62
C HIS A 52 -21.44 -13.82 31.39
N ALA A 53 -20.63 -14.42 32.26
CA ALA A 53 -19.20 -14.14 32.24
C ALA A 53 -18.49 -14.68 30.98
N PRO A 54 -18.79 -15.91 30.49
CA PRO A 54 -18.28 -16.38 29.20
C PRO A 54 -18.66 -15.48 28.02
N LEU A 55 -19.91 -15.06 27.92
CA LEU A 55 -20.38 -14.27 26.76
C LEU A 55 -19.81 -12.85 26.73
N VAL A 56 -19.71 -12.18 27.89
CA VAL A 56 -18.99 -10.91 28.01
C VAL A 56 -17.58 -11.04 27.45
N ARG A 57 -16.89 -12.14 27.75
CA ARG A 57 -15.49 -12.39 27.34
C ARG A 57 -15.41 -12.65 25.84
N THR A 58 -16.22 -13.54 25.31
CA THR A 58 -16.28 -13.84 23.87
C THR A 58 -16.55 -12.57 23.06
N PHE A 59 -17.52 -11.75 23.47
CA PHE A 59 -17.83 -10.50 22.78
C PHE A 59 -16.65 -9.52 22.78
N LEU A 60 -15.98 -9.33 23.91
CA LEU A 60 -14.81 -8.44 24.00
C LEU A 60 -13.63 -8.94 23.15
N LEU A 61 -13.43 -10.26 23.06
CA LEU A 61 -12.39 -10.87 22.21
C LEU A 61 -12.71 -10.71 20.71
N LEU A 62 -13.98 -10.84 20.32
CA LEU A 62 -14.43 -10.55 18.95
C LEU A 62 -14.22 -9.08 18.58
N ALA A 63 -14.59 -8.16 19.47
CA ALA A 63 -14.35 -6.74 19.27
C ALA A 63 -12.85 -6.42 19.11
N ALA A 64 -12.00 -7.07 19.91
CA ALA A 64 -10.55 -6.93 19.82
C ALA A 64 -9.99 -7.48 18.49
N ALA A 65 -10.50 -8.62 17.99
CA ALA A 65 -10.13 -9.16 16.69
C ALA A 65 -10.45 -8.16 15.57
N ILE A 66 -11.66 -7.59 15.60
CA ILE A 66 -12.12 -6.61 14.61
C ILE A 66 -11.30 -5.33 14.69
N HIS A 67 -11.02 -4.81 15.87
CA HIS A 67 -10.18 -3.61 16.01
C HIS A 67 -8.73 -3.84 15.60
N ALA A 68 -8.16 -5.02 15.92
CA ALA A 68 -6.80 -5.36 15.50
C ALA A 68 -6.68 -5.44 13.97
N ALA A 69 -7.73 -5.85 13.27
CA ALA A 69 -7.78 -5.86 11.81
C ALA A 69 -8.08 -4.47 11.20
N ALA A 70 -8.83 -3.65 11.92
CA ALA A 70 -9.26 -2.33 11.46
C ALA A 70 -8.41 -1.18 12.01
N GLY A 71 -7.26 -1.43 12.65
CA GLY A 71 -6.43 -0.37 13.23
C GLY A 71 -5.74 0.50 12.17
N PHE A 72 -5.45 1.76 12.51
CA PHE A 72 -4.39 2.47 11.78
C PHE A 72 -3.08 1.71 11.95
N SER A 73 -2.27 1.61 10.90
CA SER A 73 -0.89 1.13 11.02
C SER A 73 -0.21 1.90 12.15
N ALA A 74 0.38 1.18 13.10
CA ALA A 74 1.17 1.83 14.13
C ALA A 74 2.23 2.70 13.44
N PRO A 75 2.51 3.92 13.93
CA PRO A 75 3.63 4.69 13.41
C PRO A 75 4.87 3.80 13.46
N HIS A 76 5.72 3.85 12.42
CA HIS A 76 7.03 3.22 12.49
C HIS A 76 7.81 3.95 13.57
N ASP A 77 7.75 3.46 14.80
CA ASP A 77 8.65 3.94 15.83
C ASP A 77 10.08 3.69 15.34
N PRO A 78 10.99 4.68 15.45
CA PRO A 78 12.39 4.47 15.13
C PRO A 78 12.93 3.40 16.07
N MET A 79 13.07 2.17 15.56
CA MET A 79 13.50 0.97 16.29
C MET A 79 12.83 0.82 17.68
N PRO A 80 11.77 0.01 17.84
CA PRO A 80 11.24 -0.24 19.18
C PRO A 80 12.38 -0.72 20.07
N ALA A 81 12.45 -0.20 21.30
CA ALA A 81 13.24 -0.83 22.34
C ALA A 81 12.91 -2.32 22.35
N GLU A 82 13.93 -3.18 22.47
CA GLU A 82 13.86 -4.64 22.27
C GLU A 82 12.80 -5.38 23.12
N ASP A 83 12.05 -4.67 23.98
CA ASP A 83 11.08 -5.19 24.94
C ASP A 83 9.59 -4.98 24.59
N ALA A 84 9.23 -4.44 23.41
CA ALA A 84 7.81 -4.29 23.05
C ALA A 84 7.21 -5.63 22.60
N VAL A 85 6.39 -6.27 23.46
CA VAL A 85 5.61 -7.46 23.09
C VAL A 85 4.64 -7.09 21.95
N ALA A 86 4.90 -7.59 20.74
CA ALA A 86 4.07 -7.32 19.57
C ALA A 86 2.58 -7.57 19.86
N PRO A 87 1.62 -6.77 19.37
CA PRO A 87 0.18 -6.99 19.60
C PRO A 87 -0.28 -8.32 18.98
N PHE A 88 -1.39 -8.89 19.48
CA PHE A 88 -1.98 -10.09 18.88
C PHE A 88 -2.50 -9.83 17.46
N SER A 89 -2.33 -10.81 16.56
CA SER A 89 -2.96 -10.76 15.24
C SER A 89 -4.49 -10.95 15.34
N PRO A 90 -5.28 -10.51 14.35
CA PRO A 90 -6.72 -10.75 14.33
C PRO A 90 -7.10 -12.22 14.49
N SER A 91 -6.40 -13.13 13.80
CA SER A 91 -6.62 -14.57 13.92
C SER A 91 -6.33 -15.11 15.32
N ALA A 92 -5.31 -14.57 16.01
CA ALA A 92 -5.02 -14.97 17.38
C ALA A 92 -6.14 -14.57 18.34
N TRP A 93 -6.76 -13.39 18.14
CA TRP A 93 -7.95 -12.99 18.90
C TRP A 93 -9.16 -13.89 18.64
N LEU A 94 -9.40 -14.29 17.40
CA LEU A 94 -10.48 -15.22 17.05
C LEU A 94 -10.28 -16.60 17.68
N LEU A 95 -9.04 -17.10 17.72
CA LEU A 95 -8.71 -18.35 18.41
C LEU A 95 -8.98 -18.27 19.92
N LEU A 96 -8.69 -17.13 20.55
CA LEU A 96 -9.02 -16.89 21.96
C LEU A 96 -10.54 -16.84 22.17
N ALA A 97 -11.30 -16.21 21.27
CA ALA A 97 -12.76 -16.17 21.33
C ALA A 97 -13.37 -17.58 21.20
N SER A 98 -12.88 -18.41 20.27
CA SER A 98 -13.34 -19.78 20.07
C SER A 98 -13.05 -20.66 21.29
N ARG A 99 -11.86 -20.52 21.89
CA ARG A 99 -11.51 -21.22 23.14
C ARG A 99 -12.44 -20.88 24.30
N GLU A 100 -12.91 -19.64 24.39
CA GLU A 100 -13.88 -19.24 25.39
C GLU A 100 -15.28 -19.81 25.09
N GLY A 101 -15.67 -19.83 23.82
CA GLY A 101 -16.89 -20.46 23.30
C GLY A 101 -17.01 -21.95 23.66
N ALA A 102 -15.90 -22.69 23.64
CA ALA A 102 -15.85 -24.12 23.92
C ALA A 102 -15.94 -24.50 25.43
N ARG A 103 -16.06 -23.53 26.34
CA ARG A 103 -16.15 -23.83 27.78
C ARG A 103 -17.52 -24.44 28.14
N ARG A 104 -17.51 -25.41 29.06
CA ARG A 104 -18.69 -26.20 29.49
C ARG A 104 -19.90 -25.38 29.99
N SER A 105 -19.71 -24.11 30.32
CA SER A 105 -20.76 -23.17 30.74
C SER A 105 -21.59 -22.63 29.58
N ILE A 106 -21.21 -22.91 28.33
CA ILE A 106 -21.96 -22.56 27.13
C ILE A 106 -22.52 -23.86 26.55
N ASP A 107 -23.84 -23.95 26.39
CA ASP A 107 -24.44 -25.12 25.75
C ASP A 107 -24.10 -25.21 24.25
N ALA A 108 -24.29 -26.40 23.69
CA ALA A 108 -23.94 -26.70 22.30
C ALA A 108 -24.59 -25.74 21.30
N SER A 109 -25.86 -25.35 21.51
CA SER A 109 -26.57 -24.46 20.57
C SER A 109 -25.96 -23.06 20.51
N MET A 110 -25.53 -22.51 21.65
CA MET A 110 -24.86 -21.22 21.69
C MET A 110 -23.41 -21.32 21.23
N GLY A 111 -22.73 -22.44 21.52
CA GLY A 111 -21.41 -22.74 20.99
C GLY A 111 -21.40 -22.69 19.46
N GLU A 112 -22.38 -23.34 18.81
CA GLU A 112 -22.53 -23.32 17.35
C GLU A 112 -22.73 -21.92 16.78
N VAL A 113 -23.52 -21.07 17.46
CA VAL A 113 -23.72 -19.67 17.03
C VAL A 113 -22.45 -18.85 17.18
N ILE A 114 -21.73 -19.00 18.30
CA ILE A 114 -20.44 -18.32 18.53
C ILE A 114 -19.43 -18.74 17.46
N ASP A 115 -19.32 -20.03 17.17
CA ASP A 115 -18.41 -20.56 16.16
C ASP A 115 -18.79 -20.04 14.77
N SER A 116 -20.07 -20.00 14.44
CA SER A 116 -20.57 -19.41 13.18
C SER A 116 -20.20 -17.94 13.04
N VAL A 117 -20.34 -17.15 14.11
CA VAL A 117 -19.92 -15.73 14.11
C VAL A 117 -18.41 -15.59 13.95
N ILE A 118 -17.62 -16.42 14.64
CA ILE A 118 -16.15 -16.41 14.52
C ILE A 118 -15.72 -16.74 13.10
N VAL A 119 -16.34 -17.74 12.47
CA VAL A 119 -16.09 -18.11 11.07
C VAL A 119 -16.48 -16.95 10.15
N ALA A 120 -17.67 -16.39 10.30
CA ALA A 120 -18.13 -15.28 9.45
C ALA A 120 -17.25 -14.03 9.59
N VAL A 121 -16.77 -13.72 10.80
CA VAL A 121 -15.79 -12.67 11.05
C VAL A 121 -14.45 -13.04 10.42
N GLY A 122 -13.97 -14.27 10.58
CA GLY A 122 -12.73 -14.76 9.98
C GLY A 122 -12.72 -14.67 8.45
N ASP A 123 -13.79 -15.11 7.80
CA ASP A 123 -13.97 -15.04 6.35
C ASP A 123 -14.01 -13.58 5.89
N ALA A 124 -14.78 -12.73 6.57
CA ALA A 124 -14.83 -11.31 6.25
C ALA A 124 -13.48 -10.61 6.42
N LEU A 125 -12.66 -11.03 7.41
CA LEU A 125 -11.29 -10.52 7.57
C LEU A 125 -10.35 -11.02 6.47
N ALA A 126 -10.48 -12.27 6.04
CA ALA A 126 -9.69 -12.84 4.95
C ALA A 126 -10.02 -12.17 3.61
N GLU A 127 -11.31 -11.90 3.36
CA GLU A 127 -11.78 -11.19 2.17
C GLU A 127 -11.37 -9.71 2.17
N ALA A 128 -11.42 -9.04 3.33
CA ALA A 128 -11.02 -7.64 3.44
C ALA A 128 -9.50 -7.41 3.26
N GLY A 129 -8.67 -8.41 3.58
CA GLY A 129 -7.21 -8.29 3.54
C GLY A 129 -6.69 -7.06 4.32
N ASP A 130 -5.62 -6.43 3.82
CA ASP A 130 -5.13 -5.14 4.34
C ASP A 130 -5.97 -3.93 3.89
N ALA A 131 -6.96 -4.17 3.02
CA ALA A 131 -7.55 -3.15 2.18
C ALA A 131 -8.97 -3.56 1.76
N ALA A 132 -9.99 -3.31 2.58
CA ALA A 132 -11.25 -2.75 2.08
C ALA A 132 -12.27 -2.49 3.18
N VAL A 133 -13.13 -1.54 2.84
CA VAL A 133 -14.32 -1.06 3.56
C VAL A 133 -15.16 -2.22 4.11
N ILE A 134 -15.56 -2.12 5.38
CA ILE A 134 -16.52 -3.05 5.97
C ILE A 134 -17.92 -2.69 5.50
N LEU A 135 -18.57 -3.60 4.79
CA LEU A 135 -19.96 -3.42 4.36
C LEU A 135 -20.88 -3.25 5.59
N PRO A 136 -21.91 -2.38 5.55
CA PRO A 136 -22.85 -2.23 6.67
C PRO A 136 -23.60 -3.52 7.06
N SER A 137 -23.68 -4.48 6.13
CA SER A 137 -24.26 -5.81 6.32
C SER A 137 -23.26 -6.86 6.83
N SER A 138 -21.97 -6.51 6.94
CA SER A 138 -20.94 -7.42 7.42
C SER A 138 -21.07 -7.63 8.93
N PRO A 139 -20.86 -8.86 9.45
CA PRO A 139 -20.77 -9.10 10.89
C PRO A 139 -19.62 -8.33 11.56
N LEU A 140 -18.64 -7.85 10.79
CA LEU A 140 -17.62 -6.95 11.33
C LEU A 140 -18.22 -5.59 11.74
N ALA A 141 -19.27 -5.11 11.05
CA ALA A 141 -19.86 -3.79 11.27
C ALA A 141 -20.61 -3.66 12.60
N ASP A 142 -21.13 -4.77 13.13
CA ASP A 142 -21.95 -4.81 14.33
C ASP A 142 -21.39 -5.73 15.43
N TYR A 143 -20.12 -6.14 15.32
CA TYR A 143 -19.46 -7.08 16.23
C TYR A 143 -20.17 -8.45 16.32
N GLY A 144 -20.87 -8.86 15.26
CA GLY A 144 -21.62 -10.12 15.20
C GLY A 144 -22.89 -10.10 16.04
N LEU A 145 -23.33 -8.95 16.56
CA LEU A 145 -24.50 -8.87 17.44
C LEU A 145 -25.79 -9.28 16.75
N SER A 146 -25.92 -9.03 15.45
CA SER A 146 -27.06 -9.47 14.64
C SER A 146 -27.27 -10.98 14.64
N HIS A 147 -26.25 -11.77 14.98
CA HIS A 147 -26.32 -13.23 15.10
C HIS A 147 -26.38 -13.68 16.56
N LEU A 148 -25.55 -13.08 17.44
CA LEU A 148 -25.44 -13.49 18.84
C LEU A 148 -26.71 -13.21 19.64
N LEU A 149 -27.27 -12.01 19.54
CA LEU A 149 -28.37 -11.58 20.41
C LEU A 149 -29.68 -12.34 20.11
N PRO A 150 -30.11 -12.52 18.84
CA PRO A 150 -31.30 -13.30 18.54
C PRO A 150 -31.22 -14.76 19.03
N ALA A 151 -30.04 -15.38 18.92
CA ALA A 151 -29.80 -16.71 19.45
C ALA A 151 -29.90 -16.78 20.98
N LEU A 152 -29.40 -15.76 21.69
CA LEU A 152 -29.44 -15.70 23.15
C LEU A 152 -30.86 -15.64 23.70
N VAL A 153 -31.74 -14.91 23.01
CA VAL A 153 -33.16 -14.80 23.36
C VAL A 153 -33.98 -16.00 22.85
N GLY A 154 -33.35 -16.96 22.15
CA GLY A 154 -34.01 -18.14 21.59
C GLY A 154 -34.92 -17.83 20.40
N ARG A 155 -34.66 -16.73 19.67
CA ARG A 155 -35.44 -16.25 18.53
C ARG A 155 -34.55 -15.90 17.32
N PRO A 156 -33.69 -16.84 16.84
CA PRO A 156 -32.71 -16.57 15.79
C PRO A 156 -33.31 -16.13 14.45
N ASP A 157 -34.55 -16.54 14.18
CA ASP A 157 -35.24 -16.28 12.91
C ASP A 157 -36.12 -15.02 12.93
N GLU A 158 -36.13 -14.24 14.02
CA GLU A 158 -36.94 -13.03 14.09
C GLU A 158 -36.25 -11.83 13.42
N PRO A 159 -36.72 -11.37 12.24
CA PRO A 159 -36.01 -10.35 11.49
C PRO A 159 -35.94 -9.00 12.21
N GLY A 160 -36.94 -8.69 13.05
CA GLY A 160 -36.97 -7.46 13.86
C GLY A 160 -35.84 -7.44 14.89
N LEU A 161 -35.64 -8.55 15.59
CA LEU A 161 -34.61 -8.69 16.61
C LEU A 161 -33.20 -8.69 15.98
N CYS A 162 -33.01 -9.35 14.85
CA CYS A 162 -31.74 -9.32 14.11
C CYS A 162 -31.38 -7.90 13.67
N ARG A 163 -32.36 -7.12 13.18
CA ARG A 163 -32.15 -5.71 12.80
C ARG A 163 -31.80 -4.86 14.01
N ALA A 164 -32.55 -4.96 15.11
CA ALA A 164 -32.29 -4.21 16.34
C ALA A 164 -30.92 -4.53 16.93
N ALA A 165 -30.53 -5.81 16.97
CA ALA A 165 -29.22 -6.23 17.44
C ALA A 165 -28.08 -5.71 16.54
N GLY A 166 -28.26 -5.74 15.21
CA GLY A 166 -27.32 -5.14 14.28
C GLY A 166 -27.21 -3.61 14.44
N ALA A 167 -28.33 -2.92 14.65
CA ALA A 167 -28.36 -1.49 14.91
C ALA A 167 -27.63 -1.12 16.21
N LEU A 168 -27.81 -1.93 17.27
CA LEU A 168 -27.10 -1.76 18.53
C LEU A 168 -25.59 -1.91 18.34
N GLY A 169 -25.15 -2.95 17.61
CA GLY A 169 -23.73 -3.17 17.33
C GLY A 169 -23.10 -2.02 16.55
N ARG A 170 -23.81 -1.51 15.53
CA ARG A 170 -23.38 -0.33 14.75
C ARG A 170 -23.30 0.93 15.61
N LEU A 171 -24.25 1.17 16.52
CA LEU A 171 -24.19 2.30 17.47
C LEU A 171 -22.97 2.21 18.40
N VAL A 172 -22.71 1.04 18.98
CA VAL A 172 -21.56 0.81 19.85
C VAL A 172 -20.27 1.05 19.09
N ARG A 173 -20.15 0.49 17.88
CA ARG A 173 -18.98 0.68 17.02
C ARG A 173 -18.78 2.13 16.62
N LEU A 174 -19.84 2.81 16.20
CA LEU A 174 -19.78 4.21 15.79
C LEU A 174 -19.38 5.13 16.96
N ALA A 175 -19.84 4.84 18.18
CA ALA A 175 -19.42 5.58 19.36
C ALA A 175 -17.92 5.44 19.63
N LEU A 176 -17.35 4.26 19.39
CA LEU A 176 -15.91 4.01 19.51
C LEU A 176 -15.12 4.75 18.42
N GLU A 177 -15.56 4.65 17.16
CA GLU A 177 -14.95 5.38 16.04
C GLU A 177 -15.01 6.90 16.26
N ALA A 178 -16.15 7.45 16.71
CA ALA A 178 -16.29 8.88 16.97
C ALA A 178 -15.41 9.37 18.12
N ARG A 179 -15.30 8.61 19.22
CA ARG A 179 -14.44 8.99 20.35
C ARG A 179 -12.97 8.94 19.97
N SER A 180 -12.55 7.92 19.23
CA SER A 180 -11.16 7.69 18.87
C SER A 180 -10.57 8.86 18.06
N LEU A 181 -11.41 9.59 17.31
CA LEU A 181 -11.04 10.83 16.64
C LEU A 181 -10.67 11.95 17.61
N THR A 182 -11.43 12.07 18.70
CA THR A 182 -11.33 13.20 19.64
C THR A 182 -10.33 13.02 20.77
N PHE A 183 -9.80 11.81 20.98
CA PHE A 183 -8.88 11.50 22.08
C PHE A 183 -7.44 11.27 21.59
N ALA A 184 -6.49 12.01 22.16
CA ALA A 184 -5.06 11.83 21.89
C ALA A 184 -4.56 10.54 22.57
N GLY A 185 -3.92 9.65 21.80
CA GLY A 185 -3.23 8.46 22.35
C GLY A 185 -3.96 7.12 22.25
N ALA A 186 -5.17 7.04 21.69
CA ALA A 186 -5.81 5.76 21.42
C ALA A 186 -5.34 5.17 20.08
N SER A 187 -5.01 3.87 20.04
CA SER A 187 -4.98 3.08 18.80
C SER A 187 -6.41 2.94 18.32
N ALA A 188 -6.85 3.96 17.60
CA ALA A 188 -8.20 4.08 17.10
C ALA A 188 -8.49 2.97 16.08
N PRO A 189 -9.67 2.30 16.14
CA PRO A 189 -10.16 1.62 14.95
C PRO A 189 -10.33 2.67 13.85
N ARG A 190 -9.90 2.33 12.64
CA ARG A 190 -10.14 3.10 11.42
C ARG A 190 -11.65 3.36 11.34
N PRO A 191 -12.08 4.62 11.16
CA PRO A 191 -13.48 5.00 11.24
C PRO A 191 -14.25 4.61 9.97
N GLN A 192 -14.47 3.31 9.79
CA GLN A 192 -15.06 2.72 8.59
C GLN A 192 -16.59 2.97 8.52
N LEU A 193 -17.31 2.98 9.65
CA LEU A 193 -18.73 3.34 9.66
C LEU A 193 -18.93 4.82 9.37
N LEU A 194 -18.07 5.69 9.90
CA LEU A 194 -18.10 7.12 9.53
C LEU A 194 -17.80 7.31 8.03
N GLY A 195 -16.84 6.56 7.48
CA GLY A 195 -16.53 6.58 6.06
C GLY A 195 -17.70 6.14 5.18
N SER A 196 -18.42 5.08 5.54
CA SER A 196 -19.60 4.63 4.78
C SER A 196 -20.74 5.65 4.80
N ILE A 197 -20.95 6.33 5.93
CA ILE A 197 -21.92 7.44 6.05
C ILE A 197 -21.49 8.62 5.15
N ALA A 198 -20.19 8.93 5.06
CA ALA A 198 -19.67 9.99 4.21
C ALA A 198 -19.76 9.66 2.70
N GLN A 199 -19.48 8.42 2.31
CA GLN A 199 -19.55 7.95 0.92
C GLN A 199 -20.96 8.10 0.31
N GLY A 200 -22.01 8.00 1.12
CA GLY A 200 -23.38 8.25 0.68
C GLY A 200 -23.71 9.72 0.36
N ARG A 201 -22.73 10.65 0.43
CA ARG A 201 -22.95 12.10 0.39
C ARG A 201 -22.11 12.85 -0.65
N GLY A 202 -21.85 12.23 -1.81
CA GLY A 202 -21.17 12.88 -2.94
C GLY A 202 -19.71 13.21 -2.61
N GLU A 203 -19.34 14.49 -2.69
CA GLU A 203 -17.96 14.98 -2.49
C GLU A 203 -17.35 14.65 -1.10
N LEU A 204 -18.19 14.35 -0.10
CA LEU A 204 -17.71 14.00 1.24
C LEU A 204 -17.00 12.65 1.30
N GLY A 205 -17.35 11.69 0.43
CA GLY A 205 -16.70 10.37 0.39
C GLY A 205 -15.20 10.49 0.09
N PRO A 206 -14.82 11.05 -1.09
CA PRO A 206 -13.42 11.27 -1.44
C PRO A 206 -12.67 12.13 -0.41
N ALA A 207 -13.31 13.17 0.14
CA ALA A 207 -12.70 14.00 1.18
C ALA A 207 -12.42 13.21 2.47
N PHE A 208 -13.30 12.28 2.84
CA PHE A 208 -13.12 11.41 4.00
C PHE A 208 -11.99 10.42 3.78
N ASP A 209 -11.92 9.76 2.61
CA ASP A 209 -10.83 8.84 2.28
C ASP A 209 -9.46 9.56 2.33
N GLN A 210 -9.42 10.77 1.81
CA GLN A 210 -8.25 11.65 1.91
C GLN A 210 -7.88 11.98 3.37
N ALA A 211 -8.86 12.32 4.22
CA ALA A 211 -8.62 12.61 5.63
C ALA A 211 -8.17 11.37 6.42
N ILE A 212 -8.55 10.17 5.98
CA ILE A 212 -8.08 8.90 6.55
C ILE A 212 -6.62 8.64 6.18
N ALA A 213 -6.24 8.91 4.93
CA ALA A 213 -4.84 8.85 4.51
C ALA A 213 -3.97 9.80 5.36
N GLU A 214 -4.46 11.01 5.65
CA GLU A 214 -3.83 11.99 6.55
C GLU A 214 -3.69 11.48 8.00
N ALA A 215 -4.73 10.84 8.53
CA ALA A 215 -4.70 10.26 9.87
C ALA A 215 -3.82 9.00 9.97
N ALA A 216 -3.46 8.37 8.84
CA ALA A 216 -2.64 7.16 8.76
C ALA A 216 -1.13 7.45 8.52
N LYS A 217 -0.74 8.72 8.43
CA LYS A 217 0.66 9.15 8.24
C LYS A 217 1.53 8.74 9.45
N PRO A 218 2.86 8.59 9.29
CA PRO A 218 3.79 8.30 10.41
C PRO A 218 3.72 9.32 11.54
N ALA A 219 3.49 10.59 11.17
CA ALA A 219 3.07 11.64 12.07
C ALA A 219 1.57 11.91 11.79
N PRO A 220 0.65 11.23 12.48
CA PRO A 220 -0.79 11.30 12.18
C PRO A 220 -1.32 12.72 12.28
N ASP A 221 -1.95 13.23 11.21
CA ASP A 221 -2.76 14.45 11.29
C ASP A 221 -4.25 14.08 11.26
N ARG A 222 -4.89 14.10 12.42
CA ARG A 222 -6.33 13.84 12.56
C ARG A 222 -7.18 15.09 12.31
N THR A 223 -6.56 16.26 12.11
CA THR A 223 -7.27 17.54 11.94
C THR A 223 -8.23 17.54 10.74
N PRO A 224 -7.85 17.04 9.54
CA PRO A 224 -8.77 16.98 8.41
C PRO A 224 -10.00 16.13 8.71
N LEU A 225 -9.82 15.02 9.41
CA LEU A 225 -10.87 14.07 9.77
C LEU A 225 -11.83 14.65 10.80
N LEU A 226 -11.28 15.30 11.85
CA LEU A 226 -12.07 16.05 12.83
C LEU A 226 -12.87 17.18 12.17
N ARG A 227 -12.28 17.92 11.22
CA ARG A 227 -12.98 18.96 10.49
C ARG A 227 -14.17 18.40 9.70
N LEU A 228 -14.01 17.26 9.01
CA LEU A 228 -15.10 16.62 8.28
C LEU A 228 -16.22 16.14 9.21
N VAL A 229 -15.90 15.52 10.34
CA VAL A 229 -16.89 15.07 11.32
C VAL A 229 -17.63 16.24 11.98
N GLY A 230 -16.98 17.41 12.07
CA GLY A 230 -17.60 18.67 12.49
C GLY A 230 -18.37 19.40 11.38
N ASP A 231 -18.21 19.05 10.10
CA ASP A 231 -18.90 19.69 8.99
C ASP A 231 -20.41 19.39 9.07
N PRO A 232 -21.31 20.39 9.05
CA PRO A 232 -22.75 20.17 9.08
C PRO A 232 -23.26 19.19 8.03
N ARG A 233 -22.59 19.11 6.86
CA ARG A 233 -22.95 18.20 5.76
C ARG A 233 -22.71 16.73 6.11
N LEU A 234 -21.81 16.41 7.04
CA LEU A 234 -21.59 15.06 7.56
C LEU A 234 -22.25 14.86 8.93
N ALA A 235 -22.18 15.86 9.80
CA ALA A 235 -22.72 15.80 11.16
C ALA A 235 -24.24 15.57 11.19
N ALA A 236 -25.01 16.25 10.33
CA ALA A 236 -26.46 16.06 10.28
C ALA A 236 -26.86 14.64 9.81
N PRO A 237 -26.29 14.10 8.71
CA PRO A 237 -26.47 12.69 8.37
C PRO A 237 -26.05 11.72 9.47
N LEU A 238 -24.92 11.98 10.13
CA LEU A 238 -24.44 11.15 11.24
C LEU A 238 -25.47 11.10 12.38
N GLU A 239 -25.96 12.26 12.81
CA GLU A 239 -26.99 12.37 13.85
C GLU A 239 -28.30 11.67 13.43
N ALA A 240 -28.73 11.83 12.17
CA ALA A 240 -29.92 11.17 11.62
C ALA A 240 -29.78 9.65 11.56
N THR A 241 -28.61 9.13 11.14
CA THR A 241 -28.31 7.69 11.12
C THR A 241 -28.31 7.12 12.55
N CYS A 242 -27.73 7.84 13.52
CA CYS A 242 -27.76 7.42 14.92
C CYS A 242 -29.19 7.34 15.46
N ALA A 243 -30.02 8.36 15.17
CA ALA A 243 -31.42 8.37 15.59
C ALA A 243 -32.22 7.21 14.97
N ALA A 244 -31.99 6.91 13.68
CA ALA A 244 -32.63 5.77 13.02
C ALA A 244 -32.25 4.44 13.69
N TRP A 245 -30.96 4.21 13.96
CA TRP A 245 -30.53 2.99 14.66
C TRP A 245 -31.03 2.93 16.11
N ALA A 246 -31.09 4.05 16.82
CA ALA A 246 -31.66 4.11 18.16
C ALA A 246 -33.14 3.70 18.16
N ASN A 247 -33.92 4.18 17.19
CA ASN A 247 -35.32 3.79 17.03
C ASN A 247 -35.45 2.28 16.72
N GLU A 248 -34.64 1.74 15.80
CA GLU A 248 -34.61 0.30 15.50
C GLU A 248 -34.32 -0.53 16.76
N VAL A 249 -33.39 -0.08 17.61
CA VAL A 249 -33.09 -0.74 18.87
C VAL A 249 -34.28 -0.68 19.82
N HIS A 250 -34.90 0.48 20.01
CA HIS A 250 -36.06 0.63 20.91
C HIS A 250 -37.30 -0.15 20.46
N GLU A 251 -37.49 -0.34 19.15
CA GLU A 251 -38.59 -1.13 18.60
C GLU A 251 -38.40 -2.64 18.79
N GLY A 252 -37.16 -3.13 18.72
CA GLY A 252 -36.86 -4.56 18.78
C GLY A 252 -36.29 -5.08 20.12
N LEU A 253 -35.81 -4.20 20.98
CA LEU A 253 -35.20 -4.51 22.28
C LEU A 253 -35.80 -3.62 23.37
N ASP A 254 -36.49 -4.23 24.33
CA ASP A 254 -37.00 -3.53 25.52
C ASP A 254 -36.01 -3.63 26.69
N GLY A 255 -36.24 -2.84 27.74
CA GLY A 255 -35.46 -2.84 28.98
C GLY A 255 -34.74 -1.52 29.27
N GLU A 256 -34.63 -1.20 30.56
CA GLU A 256 -33.98 0.02 31.05
C GLU A 256 -32.50 0.08 30.63
N ASP A 257 -31.82 -1.06 30.65
CA ASP A 257 -30.41 -1.18 30.30
C ASP A 257 -30.14 -0.95 28.81
N THR A 258 -31.02 -1.45 27.95
CA THR A 258 -30.99 -1.18 26.51
C THR A 258 -31.13 0.32 26.27
N ARG A 259 -32.08 0.99 26.94
CA ARG A 259 -32.27 2.44 26.82
C ARG A 259 -31.05 3.22 27.30
N ALA A 260 -30.51 2.87 28.47
CA ALA A 260 -29.31 3.49 29.01
C ALA A 260 -28.10 3.36 28.07
N LEU A 261 -27.92 2.20 27.42
CA LEU A 261 -26.86 1.98 26.44
C LEU A 261 -27.05 2.80 25.15
N VAL A 262 -28.28 2.88 24.63
CA VAL A 262 -28.60 3.70 23.45
C VAL A 262 -28.37 5.18 23.75
N GLU A 263 -28.81 5.67 24.91
CA GLU A 263 -28.58 7.04 25.36
C GLU A 263 -27.08 7.33 25.50
N LEU A 264 -26.33 6.43 26.13
CA LEU A 264 -24.88 6.56 26.31
C LEU A 264 -24.15 6.66 24.97
N THR A 265 -24.42 5.74 24.05
CA THR A 265 -23.77 5.69 22.72
C THR A 265 -24.13 6.91 21.87
N THR A 266 -25.41 7.29 21.83
CA THR A 266 -25.89 8.47 21.09
C THR A 266 -25.31 9.76 21.65
N ALA A 267 -25.26 9.90 22.98
CA ALA A 267 -24.65 11.06 23.64
C ALA A 267 -23.15 11.15 23.38
N GLN A 268 -22.44 10.02 23.34
CA GLN A 268 -21.02 9.95 23.01
C GLN A 268 -20.76 10.41 21.57
N ILE A 269 -21.51 9.91 20.59
CA ILE A 269 -21.37 10.29 19.17
C ILE A 269 -21.68 11.78 18.99
N THR A 270 -22.78 12.26 19.59
CA THR A 270 -23.17 13.67 19.53
C THR A 270 -22.10 14.58 20.13
N ARG A 271 -21.54 14.19 21.29
CA ARG A 271 -20.46 14.94 21.94
C ARG A 271 -19.21 14.98 21.08
N ALA A 272 -18.82 13.85 20.50
CA ALA A 272 -17.66 13.77 19.61
C ALA A 272 -17.85 14.65 18.36
N SER A 273 -19.00 14.60 17.69
CA SER A 273 -19.30 15.46 16.54
C SER A 273 -19.30 16.95 16.92
N ARG A 274 -19.90 17.31 18.07
CA ARG A 274 -19.87 18.71 18.56
C ARG A 274 -18.46 19.18 18.92
N ALA A 275 -17.65 18.34 19.55
CA ALA A 275 -16.24 18.66 19.83
C ALA A 275 -15.45 18.83 18.52
N ALA A 276 -15.72 18.00 17.52
CA ALA A 276 -15.10 18.07 16.20
C ALA A 276 -15.41 19.39 15.47
N ARG A 277 -16.56 20.05 15.74
CA ARG A 277 -16.89 21.39 15.21
C ARG A 277 -15.85 22.46 15.58
N LEU A 278 -15.16 22.32 16.71
CA LEU A 278 -14.09 23.25 17.11
C LEU A 278 -12.90 23.22 16.12
N PHE A 279 -12.72 22.11 15.39
CA PHE A 279 -11.70 21.96 14.35
C PHE A 279 -12.16 22.49 12.98
N GLY A 280 -13.39 23.00 12.87
CA GLY A 280 -13.83 23.79 11.73
C GLY A 280 -13.02 25.07 11.53
N PHE A 281 -12.40 25.58 12.60
CA PHE A 281 -11.65 26.84 12.63
C PHE A 281 -10.14 26.67 12.54
N THR A 282 -9.60 25.43 12.59
CA THR A 282 -8.16 25.24 12.42
C THR A 282 -7.75 25.68 11.02
N PRO A 283 -6.57 26.30 10.84
CA PRO A 283 -6.05 26.61 9.52
C PRO A 283 -6.13 25.38 8.62
N ARG A 284 -6.52 25.59 7.37
CA ARG A 284 -6.47 24.50 6.40
C ARG A 284 -5.00 24.20 6.15
N GLY A 285 -4.63 22.91 6.27
CA GLY A 285 -3.38 22.44 5.72
C GLY A 285 -3.34 22.68 4.21
N PRO A 286 -2.19 22.41 3.56
CA PRO A 286 -2.10 22.47 2.11
C PRO A 286 -3.17 21.56 1.50
N THR A 287 -3.79 22.04 0.43
CA THR A 287 -4.61 21.20 -0.45
C THR A 287 -3.77 20.05 -1.00
N PRO A 288 -4.38 18.93 -1.44
CA PRO A 288 -3.63 17.84 -2.08
C PRO A 288 -2.79 18.30 -3.28
N ALA A 289 -3.26 19.27 -4.05
CA ALA A 289 -2.52 19.88 -5.16
C ALA A 289 -1.30 20.67 -4.66
N GLU A 290 -1.44 21.50 -3.62
CA GLU A 290 -0.30 22.21 -3.02
C GLU A 290 0.70 21.22 -2.38
N ALA A 291 0.22 20.13 -1.78
CA ALA A 291 1.08 19.08 -1.24
C ALA A 291 1.86 18.35 -2.35
N LEU A 292 1.22 18.09 -3.50
CA LEU A 292 1.86 17.53 -4.70
C LEU A 292 2.98 18.44 -5.20
N ASP A 293 2.70 19.73 -5.42
CA ASP A 293 3.69 20.68 -5.94
C ASP A 293 4.86 20.89 -4.97
N ARG A 294 4.56 20.95 -3.66
CA ARG A 294 5.60 21.01 -2.63
C ARG A 294 6.46 19.74 -2.65
N ALA A 295 5.85 18.56 -2.73
CA ALA A 295 6.60 17.30 -2.71
C ALA A 295 7.51 17.16 -3.93
N ILE A 296 7.03 17.56 -5.12
CA ILE A 296 7.84 17.64 -6.35
C ILE A 296 9.03 18.58 -6.15
N THR A 297 8.79 19.79 -5.62
CA THR A 297 9.84 20.81 -5.42
C THR A 297 10.91 20.29 -4.47
N LEU A 298 10.52 19.78 -3.31
CA LEU A 298 11.46 19.25 -2.30
C LEU A 298 12.26 18.06 -2.83
N ALA A 299 11.63 17.11 -3.53
CA ALA A 299 12.33 15.94 -4.06
C ALA A 299 13.34 16.32 -5.15
N ARG A 300 12.95 17.24 -6.04
CA ARG A 300 13.85 17.77 -7.09
C ARG A 300 15.04 18.48 -6.46
N ASP A 301 14.80 19.40 -5.53
CA ASP A 301 15.84 20.20 -4.90
C ASP A 301 16.81 19.30 -4.10
N ALA A 302 16.28 18.28 -3.41
CA ALA A 302 17.08 17.29 -2.67
C ALA A 302 17.99 16.44 -3.58
N LEU A 303 17.46 15.95 -4.71
CA LEU A 303 18.24 15.18 -5.68
C LEU A 303 19.27 16.05 -6.42
N ALA A 304 18.95 17.33 -6.65
CA ALA A 304 19.87 18.29 -7.27
C ALA A 304 21.00 18.73 -6.32
N ALA A 305 20.78 18.65 -5.00
CA ALA A 305 21.78 19.02 -3.99
C ALA A 305 23.02 18.12 -3.98
N ASP A 306 22.92 16.88 -4.50
CA ASP A 306 24.06 16.00 -4.77
C ASP A 306 24.28 15.83 -6.29
N PRO A 307 25.18 16.62 -6.90
CA PRO A 307 25.45 16.56 -8.35
C PRO A 307 26.00 15.21 -8.82
N GLU A 308 26.61 14.43 -7.94
CA GLU A 308 27.16 13.11 -8.26
C GLU A 308 26.21 11.96 -7.89
N LEU A 309 25.16 12.25 -7.11
CA LEU A 309 24.22 11.26 -6.57
C LEU A 309 24.94 10.10 -5.89
N ARG A 310 25.96 10.39 -5.08
CA ARG A 310 26.83 9.38 -4.45
C ARG A 310 26.05 8.42 -3.56
N GLU A 311 24.95 8.88 -2.95
CA GLU A 311 24.10 8.00 -2.15
C GLU A 311 23.48 6.86 -2.99
N SER A 312 23.24 7.08 -4.28
CA SER A 312 22.64 6.04 -5.15
C SER A 312 23.65 4.97 -5.58
N TRP A 313 24.96 5.26 -5.48
CA TRP A 313 26.01 4.38 -5.99
C TRP A 313 25.95 3.03 -5.27
N GLU A 314 25.99 1.97 -6.06
CA GLU A 314 26.25 0.65 -5.53
C GLU A 314 27.76 0.41 -5.56
N ILE A 315 28.32 0.15 -4.37
CA ILE A 315 29.76 -0.05 -4.22
C ILE A 315 29.99 -1.47 -3.72
N GLN A 316 30.60 -2.28 -4.57
CA GLN A 316 31.07 -3.60 -4.19
C GLN A 316 32.56 -3.53 -3.83
N ARG A 317 32.88 -3.83 -2.57
CA ARG A 317 34.23 -3.68 -1.99
C ARG A 317 35.01 -4.99 -1.89
N TRP A 318 34.34 -6.13 -1.68
CA TRP A 318 35.01 -7.43 -1.48
C TRP A 318 34.05 -8.62 -1.50
N GLY A 319 34.51 -9.78 -1.96
CA GLY A 319 33.75 -11.04 -2.02
C GLY A 319 33.23 -11.37 -3.41
N GLY A 320 32.87 -12.63 -3.65
CA GLY A 320 32.35 -13.08 -4.95
C GLY A 320 33.44 -13.10 -6.06
N PRO A 321 33.13 -12.65 -7.28
CA PRO A 321 34.07 -12.62 -8.40
C PRO A 321 34.90 -11.32 -8.47
N PHE A 322 34.75 -10.42 -7.49
CA PHE A 322 35.35 -9.09 -7.50
C PHE A 322 36.72 -9.09 -6.82
N ASP A 323 37.75 -8.73 -7.58
CA ASP A 323 39.15 -8.62 -7.15
C ASP A 323 39.54 -7.22 -6.63
N ALA A 324 38.71 -6.21 -6.88
CA ALA A 324 38.88 -4.83 -6.46
C ALA A 324 37.56 -4.22 -6.00
N THR A 325 37.60 -2.94 -5.61
CA THR A 325 36.38 -2.17 -5.41
C THR A 325 35.82 -1.73 -6.75
N TYR A 326 34.57 -2.09 -7.01
CA TYR A 326 33.84 -1.74 -8.21
C TYR A 326 32.58 -0.93 -7.87
N VAL A 327 32.20 -0.03 -8.77
CA VAL A 327 31.05 0.86 -8.59
C VAL A 327 30.09 0.65 -9.74
N ALA A 328 28.83 0.38 -9.44
CA ALA A 328 27.74 0.47 -10.41
C ALA A 328 27.07 1.83 -10.27
N ARG A 329 27.26 2.70 -11.26
CA ARG A 329 26.80 4.09 -11.24
C ARG A 329 25.73 4.38 -12.27
N LEU A 330 25.89 3.90 -13.50
CA LEU A 330 25.02 4.24 -14.64
C LEU A 330 23.55 4.03 -14.29
N PHE A 331 23.19 2.80 -13.89
CA PHE A 331 21.81 2.48 -13.54
C PHE A 331 21.20 3.37 -12.43
N PRO A 332 21.73 3.37 -11.19
CA PRO A 332 21.10 4.10 -10.10
C PRO A 332 21.14 5.62 -10.29
N VAL A 333 22.23 6.17 -10.84
CA VAL A 333 22.33 7.62 -11.12
C VAL A 333 21.43 8.00 -12.28
N GLY A 334 21.36 7.19 -13.33
CA GLY A 334 20.56 7.46 -14.51
C GLY A 334 19.06 7.53 -14.20
N LEU A 335 18.54 6.68 -13.31
CA LEU A 335 17.16 6.79 -12.84
C LEU A 335 16.86 8.14 -12.18
N CYS A 336 17.78 8.64 -11.36
CA CYS A 336 17.66 9.94 -10.73
C CYS A 336 17.71 11.08 -11.75
N LEU A 337 18.60 10.99 -12.74
CA LEU A 337 18.69 11.98 -13.82
C LEU A 337 17.42 11.99 -14.68
N LEU A 338 16.83 10.83 -14.99
CA LEU A 338 15.54 10.79 -15.71
C LEU A 338 14.43 11.51 -14.94
N ALA A 339 14.33 11.29 -13.63
CA ALA A 339 13.35 11.96 -12.79
C ALA A 339 13.57 13.48 -12.74
N LEU A 340 14.83 13.93 -12.60
CA LEU A 340 15.20 15.35 -12.62
C LEU A 340 14.86 16.01 -13.97
N SER A 341 15.15 15.36 -15.09
CA SER A 341 14.79 15.85 -16.41
C SER A 341 13.27 15.95 -16.59
N GLY A 342 12.51 14.96 -16.11
CA GLY A 342 11.05 15.03 -16.08
C GLY A 342 10.52 16.22 -15.26
N ALA A 343 11.24 16.61 -14.21
CA ALA A 343 10.96 17.78 -13.39
C ALA A 343 11.47 19.11 -13.98
N GLY A 344 12.06 19.09 -15.18
CA GLY A 344 12.51 20.28 -15.92
C GLY A 344 13.96 20.70 -15.68
N GLU A 345 14.78 19.89 -15.00
CA GLU A 345 16.20 20.16 -14.83
C GLU A 345 17.00 19.84 -16.10
N ASP A 346 18.01 20.67 -16.42
CA ASP A 346 18.98 20.34 -17.46
C ASP A 346 19.99 19.32 -16.93
N ILE A 347 19.86 18.09 -17.43
CA ILE A 347 20.73 16.98 -17.06
C ILE A 347 21.89 16.78 -18.03
N THR A 348 21.97 17.56 -19.12
CA THR A 348 22.89 17.30 -20.24
C THR A 348 24.35 17.11 -19.81
N PRO A 349 24.97 17.98 -18.99
CA PRO A 349 26.37 17.81 -18.60
C PRO A 349 26.62 16.53 -17.79
N ARG A 350 25.62 16.15 -16.97
CA ARG A 350 25.69 14.96 -16.11
C ARG A 350 25.52 13.69 -16.92
N VAL A 351 24.61 13.71 -17.89
CA VAL A 351 24.43 12.61 -18.87
C VAL A 351 25.71 12.40 -19.66
N GLU A 352 26.30 13.46 -20.21
CA GLU A 352 27.55 13.37 -20.98
C GLU A 352 28.67 12.70 -20.17
N ALA A 353 28.90 13.16 -18.95
CA ALA A 353 29.92 12.59 -18.06
C ALA A 353 29.66 11.11 -17.73
N LEU A 354 28.39 10.72 -17.59
CA LEU A 354 27.99 9.36 -17.26
C LEU A 354 28.13 8.42 -18.47
N VAL A 355 27.65 8.82 -19.66
CA VAL A 355 27.69 7.98 -20.87
C VAL A 355 29.07 7.94 -21.55
N ALA A 356 29.96 8.89 -21.23
CA ALA A 356 31.34 8.89 -21.70
C ALA A 356 32.14 7.67 -21.23
N GLN A 357 31.67 6.98 -20.19
CA GLN A 357 32.38 5.86 -19.55
C GLN A 357 32.06 4.49 -20.17
N ARG A 358 31.28 4.48 -21.26
CA ARG A 358 30.98 3.26 -22.01
C ARG A 358 32.24 2.59 -22.54
N GLY A 359 32.22 1.27 -22.58
CA GLY A 359 33.14 0.49 -23.40
C GLY A 359 32.71 0.47 -24.86
N VAL A 360 33.49 -0.22 -25.71
CA VAL A 360 33.16 -0.32 -27.14
C VAL A 360 31.82 -1.02 -27.34
N ASP A 361 31.57 -2.12 -26.62
CA ASP A 361 30.37 -2.94 -26.74
C ASP A 361 29.14 -2.41 -25.98
N GLY A 362 29.29 -1.28 -25.29
CA GLY A 362 28.22 -0.65 -24.52
C GLY A 362 28.58 -0.46 -23.06
N PHE A 363 27.60 -0.69 -22.19
CA PHE A 363 27.69 -0.36 -20.78
C PHE A 363 27.72 -1.62 -19.95
N ARG A 364 28.74 -1.72 -19.10
CA ARG A 364 28.88 -2.79 -18.11
C ARG A 364 28.41 -2.25 -16.77
N TYR A 365 27.60 -3.05 -16.08
CA TYR A 365 27.02 -2.71 -14.80
C TYR A 365 28.04 -2.16 -13.78
N PHE A 366 29.19 -2.83 -13.64
CA PHE A 366 30.29 -2.38 -12.79
C PHE A 366 31.40 -1.71 -13.62
N GLU A 367 31.69 -0.45 -13.31
CA GLU A 367 32.72 0.34 -14.00
C GLU A 367 34.09 -0.36 -13.94
N GLY A 368 34.68 -0.63 -15.10
CA GLY A 368 36.00 -1.24 -15.23
C GLY A 368 36.08 -2.74 -14.94
N PHE A 369 34.97 -3.41 -14.62
CA PHE A 369 34.99 -4.86 -14.36
C PHE A 369 34.85 -5.67 -15.65
N ALA A 370 35.95 -6.25 -16.14
CA ALA A 370 35.96 -7.03 -17.37
C ALA A 370 35.19 -8.38 -17.29
N GLY A 371 34.91 -8.86 -16.07
CA GLY A 371 34.26 -10.14 -15.80
C GLY A 371 32.73 -10.12 -15.91
N ILE A 372 32.12 -8.96 -16.17
CA ILE A 372 30.70 -8.81 -16.46
C ILE A 372 30.52 -8.31 -17.90
N PRO A 373 29.64 -8.92 -18.71
CA PRO A 373 29.34 -8.42 -20.04
C PRO A 373 28.54 -7.12 -19.96
N PRO A 374 28.42 -6.38 -21.07
CA PRO A 374 27.43 -5.32 -21.17
C PRO A 374 26.01 -5.86 -20.95
N ASP A 375 25.09 -5.01 -20.51
CA ASP A 375 23.70 -5.41 -20.30
C ASP A 375 22.68 -4.50 -21.00
N ALA A 376 21.51 -5.08 -21.28
CA ALA A 376 20.43 -4.40 -21.99
C ALA A 376 19.77 -3.30 -21.15
N ASP A 377 19.84 -3.38 -19.82
CA ASP A 377 19.15 -2.45 -18.93
C ASP A 377 19.89 -1.11 -18.88
N ASP A 378 21.21 -1.15 -18.70
CA ASP A 378 22.09 0.00 -18.74
C ASP A 378 22.09 0.67 -20.11
N LEU A 379 22.11 -0.11 -21.20
CA LEU A 379 21.95 0.44 -22.56
C LEU A 379 20.60 1.14 -22.73
N GLY A 380 19.52 0.51 -22.27
CA GLY A 380 18.17 1.07 -22.28
C GLY A 380 18.10 2.41 -21.55
N LEU A 381 18.68 2.48 -20.35
CA LEU A 381 18.72 3.70 -19.57
C LEU A 381 19.57 4.79 -20.21
N ALA A 382 20.74 4.45 -20.75
CA ALA A 382 21.60 5.40 -21.45
C ALA A 382 20.89 6.03 -22.66
N LEU A 383 20.15 5.24 -23.44
CA LEU A 383 19.36 5.74 -24.56
C LEU A 383 18.25 6.71 -24.11
N GLN A 384 17.55 6.39 -23.03
CA GLN A 384 16.55 7.30 -22.44
C GLN A 384 17.17 8.64 -22.00
N LEU A 385 18.36 8.60 -21.39
CA LEU A 385 19.07 9.82 -20.97
C LEU A 385 19.53 10.65 -22.17
N ILE A 386 20.09 9.99 -23.19
CA ILE A 386 20.57 10.64 -24.42
C ILE A 386 19.42 11.31 -25.18
N ALA A 387 18.26 10.66 -25.26
CA ALA A 387 17.05 11.21 -25.90
C ALA A 387 16.59 12.53 -25.25
N ARG A 388 16.94 12.77 -23.98
CA ARG A 388 16.61 13.98 -23.21
C ARG A 388 17.76 14.99 -23.12
N SER A 389 18.90 14.69 -23.74
CA SER A 389 20.08 15.56 -23.76
C SER A 389 20.19 16.33 -25.08
N VAL A 390 20.92 17.44 -25.07
CA VAL A 390 21.28 18.15 -26.32
C VAL A 390 22.03 17.19 -27.25
N ASP A 391 21.84 17.31 -28.57
CA ASP A 391 22.45 16.45 -29.59
C ASP A 391 22.12 14.95 -29.49
N GLY A 392 20.96 14.60 -28.94
CA GLY A 392 20.52 13.21 -28.75
C GLY A 392 20.71 12.32 -29.98
N ALA A 393 20.36 12.79 -31.18
CA ALA A 393 20.49 12.01 -32.41
C ALA A 393 21.94 11.60 -32.75
N ALA A 394 22.90 12.53 -32.63
CA ALA A 394 24.31 12.25 -32.88
C ALA A 394 24.88 11.25 -31.86
N ARG A 395 24.40 11.33 -30.62
CA ARG A 395 24.80 10.43 -29.54
C ARG A 395 24.18 9.03 -29.68
N THR A 396 22.93 8.93 -30.14
CA THR A 396 22.33 7.64 -30.51
C THR A 396 23.14 6.97 -31.62
N GLN A 397 23.60 7.73 -32.61
CA GLN A 397 24.48 7.20 -33.67
C GLN A 397 25.81 6.67 -33.10
N ALA A 398 26.37 7.32 -32.07
CA ALA A 398 27.56 6.83 -31.39
C ALA A 398 27.33 5.52 -30.60
N LEU A 399 26.07 5.13 -30.37
CA LEU A 399 25.67 3.85 -29.77
C LEU A 399 25.19 2.81 -30.79
N ALA A 400 25.41 3.04 -32.10
CA ALA A 400 24.98 2.10 -33.14
C ALA A 400 25.51 0.67 -32.93
N TRP A 401 26.77 0.53 -32.53
CA TRP A 401 27.34 -0.80 -32.24
C TRP A 401 26.74 -1.46 -30.98
N PRO A 402 26.68 -0.80 -29.81
CA PRO A 402 25.95 -1.35 -28.65
C PRO A 402 24.50 -1.78 -28.97
N ILE A 403 23.78 -1.00 -29.78
CA ILE A 403 22.42 -1.36 -30.25
C ILE A 403 22.47 -2.63 -31.12
N GLU A 404 23.44 -2.74 -32.03
CA GLU A 404 23.62 -3.92 -32.86
C GLU A 404 23.94 -5.17 -32.01
N VAL A 405 24.77 -5.04 -30.98
CA VAL A 405 25.07 -6.12 -30.02
C VAL A 405 23.78 -6.58 -29.31
N LEU A 406 22.92 -5.66 -28.86
CA LEU A 406 21.62 -5.98 -28.28
C LEU A 406 20.74 -6.77 -29.26
N VAL A 407 20.62 -6.30 -30.51
CA VAL A 407 19.84 -6.97 -31.55
C VAL A 407 20.33 -8.39 -31.81
N ARG A 408 21.66 -8.58 -31.95
CA ARG A 408 22.27 -9.91 -32.16
C ARG A 408 22.12 -10.84 -30.96
N ASN A 409 21.95 -10.29 -29.76
CA ASN A 409 21.71 -11.06 -28.54
C ASN A 409 20.22 -11.34 -28.28
N THR A 410 19.31 -10.73 -29.03
CA THR A 410 17.86 -11.00 -28.96
C THR A 410 17.53 -12.24 -29.79
N ALA A 411 16.70 -13.14 -29.24
CA ALA A 411 16.25 -14.33 -29.95
C ALA A 411 15.21 -14.01 -31.03
N GLU A 412 15.00 -14.95 -31.96
CA GLU A 412 14.06 -14.78 -33.09
C GLU A 412 12.61 -14.51 -32.63
N ASP A 413 12.21 -15.09 -31.49
CA ASP A 413 10.88 -14.93 -30.89
C ASP A 413 10.70 -13.59 -30.13
N GLY A 414 11.74 -12.74 -30.13
CA GLY A 414 11.77 -11.47 -29.43
C GLY A 414 12.34 -11.53 -28.02
N ALA A 415 12.77 -12.70 -27.52
CA ALA A 415 13.33 -12.82 -26.19
C ALA A 415 14.64 -12.04 -26.05
N MET A 416 14.63 -11.02 -25.19
CA MET A 416 15.79 -10.17 -24.94
C MET A 416 16.60 -10.71 -23.76
N ALA A 417 17.90 -10.91 -23.98
CA ALA A 417 18.83 -11.26 -22.93
C ALA A 417 19.14 -10.05 -22.06
N VAL A 418 19.30 -10.26 -20.74
CA VAL A 418 19.80 -9.23 -19.83
C VAL A 418 21.28 -8.99 -20.11
N TRP A 419 22.07 -10.06 -20.10
CA TRP A 419 23.51 -10.05 -20.34
C TRP A 419 23.83 -10.26 -21.83
N LEU A 420 24.62 -9.37 -22.42
CA LEU A 420 24.97 -9.39 -23.84
C LEU A 420 26.31 -10.12 -24.03
N GLU A 421 26.27 -11.44 -24.19
CA GLU A 421 27.48 -12.29 -24.18
C GLU A 421 28.02 -12.60 -25.59
N ARG A 422 27.22 -12.38 -26.64
CA ARG A 422 27.58 -12.75 -28.02
C ARG A 422 28.07 -11.55 -28.82
N HIS A 423 29.02 -11.80 -29.71
CA HIS A 423 29.52 -10.83 -30.70
C HIS A 423 30.15 -9.57 -30.10
N LEU A 424 30.82 -9.71 -28.94
CA LEU A 424 31.57 -8.63 -28.31
C LEU A 424 32.90 -8.37 -29.03
N HIS A 425 33.27 -7.11 -29.20
CA HIS A 425 34.62 -6.71 -29.60
C HIS A 425 35.62 -6.85 -28.45
N GLU A 426 35.18 -6.61 -27.22
CA GLU A 426 35.93 -6.77 -25.98
C GLU A 426 35.43 -8.02 -25.23
N PRO A 427 35.98 -9.22 -25.53
CA PRO A 427 35.51 -10.45 -24.92
C PRO A 427 35.66 -10.41 -23.40
N MET A 428 34.79 -11.17 -22.72
CA MET A 428 34.89 -11.35 -21.27
C MET A 428 36.22 -12.03 -20.89
N SER A 429 36.73 -11.74 -19.69
CA SER A 429 37.92 -12.39 -19.15
C SER A 429 37.74 -13.91 -19.05
N GLU A 430 38.81 -14.66 -19.31
CA GLU A 430 38.81 -16.12 -19.10
C GLU A 430 38.44 -16.45 -17.64
N GLY A 431 37.51 -17.37 -17.43
CA GLY A 431 37.00 -17.72 -16.10
C GLY A 431 35.97 -16.75 -15.52
N ALA A 432 35.44 -15.81 -16.31
CA ALA A 432 34.32 -14.96 -15.88
C ALA A 432 33.14 -15.82 -15.37
N PRO A 433 32.48 -15.42 -14.26
CA PRO A 433 31.37 -16.16 -13.72
C PRO A 433 30.19 -16.15 -14.70
N LYS A 434 29.37 -17.20 -14.66
CA LYS A 434 28.09 -17.19 -15.36
C LYS A 434 27.10 -16.34 -14.56
N TRP A 435 26.65 -15.25 -15.15
CA TRP A 435 25.69 -14.36 -14.51
C TRP A 435 24.27 -14.95 -14.56
N LEU A 436 23.59 -14.93 -13.40
CA LEU A 436 22.23 -15.44 -13.25
C LEU A 436 21.20 -14.46 -13.87
N GLY A 437 19.99 -14.95 -14.14
CA GLY A 437 18.88 -14.11 -14.59
C GLY A 437 19.02 -13.66 -16.05
N SER A 438 19.25 -14.58 -16.99
CA SER A 438 19.44 -14.25 -18.41
C SER A 438 18.25 -13.54 -19.07
N ARG A 439 17.07 -13.55 -18.45
CA ARG A 439 15.86 -12.88 -18.92
C ARG A 439 15.16 -12.15 -17.78
N CYS A 440 14.67 -10.94 -18.05
CA CYS A 440 13.83 -10.18 -17.13
C CYS A 440 12.94 -9.24 -17.92
N VAL A 441 11.62 -9.30 -17.69
CA VAL A 441 10.65 -8.44 -18.39
C VAL A 441 10.89 -6.96 -18.12
N ALA A 442 11.30 -6.59 -16.90
CA ALA A 442 11.63 -5.20 -16.57
C ALA A 442 12.82 -4.67 -17.37
N VAL A 443 13.91 -5.46 -17.47
CA VAL A 443 15.09 -5.12 -18.28
C VAL A 443 14.70 -4.93 -19.75
N ALA A 444 13.95 -5.88 -20.31
CA ALA A 444 13.49 -5.79 -21.69
C ALA A 444 12.60 -4.57 -21.91
N ALA A 445 11.66 -4.29 -21.01
CA ALA A 445 10.81 -3.10 -21.10
C ALA A 445 11.63 -1.81 -21.05
N ASN A 446 12.62 -1.71 -20.16
CA ASN A 446 13.50 -0.54 -20.04
C ASN A 446 14.34 -0.30 -21.31
N ALA A 447 14.89 -1.38 -21.88
CA ALA A 447 15.60 -1.34 -23.16
C ALA A 447 14.70 -0.88 -24.31
N MET A 448 13.49 -1.43 -24.42
CA MET A 448 12.53 -1.06 -25.46
C MET A 448 12.05 0.39 -25.33
N ILE A 449 11.86 0.91 -24.12
CA ILE A 449 11.58 2.33 -23.88
C ILE A 449 12.74 3.19 -24.41
N GLY A 450 13.98 2.85 -24.06
CA GLY A 450 15.15 3.60 -24.52
C GLY A 450 15.32 3.59 -26.04
N LEU A 451 15.17 2.44 -26.68
CA LEU A 451 15.24 2.31 -28.14
C LEU A 451 14.19 3.19 -28.84
N ALA A 452 12.95 3.20 -28.34
CA ALA A 452 11.89 3.98 -28.95
C ALA A 452 12.04 5.49 -28.68
N GLU A 453 12.34 5.90 -27.45
CA GLU A 453 12.55 7.32 -27.11
C GLU A 453 13.76 7.91 -27.85
N ALA A 454 14.83 7.13 -28.07
CA ALA A 454 16.01 7.54 -28.83
C ALA A 454 15.83 7.43 -30.36
N HIS A 455 14.68 6.94 -30.83
CA HIS A 455 14.41 6.61 -32.24
C HIS A 455 15.53 5.77 -32.88
N ALA A 456 16.00 4.77 -32.15
CA ALA A 456 17.08 3.90 -32.59
C ALA A 456 16.66 3.12 -33.86
N PRO A 457 17.53 3.00 -34.87
CA PRO A 457 17.24 2.19 -36.05
C PRO A 457 17.24 0.70 -35.67
N LEU A 458 16.16 0.00 -36.02
CA LEU A 458 15.95 -1.40 -35.68
C LEU A 458 15.57 -2.23 -36.92
N PRO A 459 15.89 -3.54 -36.95
CA PRO A 459 15.36 -4.43 -37.97
C PRO A 459 13.83 -4.46 -37.98
N GLU A 460 13.24 -4.69 -39.15
CA GLU A 460 11.78 -4.77 -39.31
C GLU A 460 11.15 -5.80 -38.36
N GLY A 461 10.07 -5.38 -37.70
CA GLY A 461 9.33 -6.18 -36.73
C GLY A 461 10.09 -6.51 -35.43
N TYR A 462 11.33 -6.06 -35.23
CA TYR A 462 12.08 -6.31 -33.99
C TYR A 462 11.28 -5.81 -32.78
N PHE A 463 10.82 -4.55 -32.86
CA PHE A 463 10.09 -3.92 -31.77
C PHE A 463 8.83 -4.72 -31.41
N ASP A 464 8.05 -5.06 -32.43
CA ASP A 464 6.76 -5.75 -32.30
C ASP A 464 6.90 -7.18 -31.75
N ARG A 465 7.92 -7.93 -32.20
CA ARG A 465 8.20 -9.27 -31.67
C ARG A 465 8.60 -9.23 -30.19
N THR A 466 9.43 -8.28 -29.80
CA THR A 466 9.84 -8.13 -28.40
C THR A 466 8.68 -7.65 -27.51
N LEU A 467 7.82 -6.74 -27.99
CA LEU A 467 6.59 -6.39 -27.28
C LEU A 467 5.69 -7.61 -27.04
N ALA A 468 5.47 -8.41 -28.08
CA ALA A 468 4.67 -9.62 -27.98
C ALA A 468 5.29 -10.64 -27.01
N TRP A 469 6.61 -10.79 -27.01
CA TRP A 469 7.32 -11.62 -26.03
C TRP A 469 7.12 -11.12 -24.59
N ILE A 470 7.30 -9.81 -24.35
CA ILE A 470 7.09 -9.18 -23.04
C ILE A 470 5.69 -9.47 -22.50
N ALA A 471 4.65 -9.23 -23.32
CA ALA A 471 3.27 -9.43 -22.92
C ALA A 471 2.98 -10.90 -22.58
N ARG A 472 3.34 -11.84 -23.47
CA ARG A 472 3.13 -13.29 -23.25
C ARG A 472 3.84 -13.79 -21.99
N VAL A 473 5.09 -13.38 -21.76
CA VAL A 473 5.85 -13.84 -20.60
C VAL A 473 5.26 -13.28 -19.30
N TRP A 474 4.85 -12.02 -19.28
CA TRP A 474 4.17 -11.45 -18.12
C TRP A 474 2.84 -12.15 -17.82
N GLU A 475 2.03 -12.47 -18.82
CA GLU A 475 0.78 -13.22 -18.62
C GLU A 475 1.00 -14.62 -18.06
N ALA A 476 2.02 -15.32 -18.56
CA ALA A 476 2.33 -16.69 -18.15
C ALA A 476 2.95 -16.75 -16.73
N GLU A 477 3.82 -15.80 -16.38
CA GLU A 477 4.67 -15.90 -15.19
C GLU A 477 4.40 -14.80 -14.15
N GLY A 478 3.73 -13.71 -14.52
CA GLY A 478 3.47 -12.56 -13.68
C GLY A 478 4.76 -12.00 -13.05
N ALA A 479 4.73 -11.78 -11.73
CA ALA A 479 5.87 -11.30 -10.98
C ALA A 479 7.11 -12.22 -11.06
N LYS A 480 6.96 -13.51 -11.40
CA LYS A 480 8.10 -14.44 -11.54
C LYS A 480 8.96 -14.13 -12.78
N ALA A 481 8.42 -13.39 -13.75
CA ALA A 481 9.17 -12.91 -14.93
C ALA A 481 10.16 -11.78 -14.59
N VAL A 482 10.16 -11.29 -13.35
CA VAL A 482 10.98 -10.17 -12.89
C VAL A 482 12.06 -10.67 -11.96
N HIS A 483 13.26 -10.89 -12.49
CA HIS A 483 14.35 -11.51 -11.73
C HIS A 483 15.07 -10.51 -10.80
N PHE A 484 15.31 -9.29 -11.27
CA PHE A 484 16.17 -8.31 -10.58
C PHE A 484 15.39 -7.28 -9.76
N TYR A 485 14.13 -7.01 -10.13
CA TYR A 485 13.35 -5.89 -9.59
C TYR A 485 12.10 -6.36 -8.84
N PRO A 486 11.52 -5.52 -7.97
CA PRO A 486 10.23 -5.76 -7.37
C PRO A 486 9.12 -5.58 -8.43
N ALA A 487 8.05 -6.37 -8.30
CA ALA A 487 6.95 -6.37 -9.25
C ALA A 487 6.32 -4.98 -9.51
N PRO A 488 6.17 -4.06 -8.52
CA PRO A 488 5.70 -2.69 -8.78
C PRO A 488 6.52 -1.93 -9.81
N PHE A 489 7.85 -2.04 -9.80
CA PHE A 489 8.70 -1.35 -10.78
C PHE A 489 8.54 -1.93 -12.19
N ALA A 490 8.41 -3.26 -12.32
CA ALA A 490 8.13 -3.88 -13.61
C ALA A 490 6.78 -3.45 -14.19
N ARG A 491 5.72 -3.40 -13.35
CA ARG A 491 4.41 -2.86 -13.76
C ARG A 491 4.53 -1.43 -14.25
N TYR A 492 5.32 -0.61 -13.56
CA TYR A 492 5.57 0.77 -13.96
C TYR A 492 6.25 0.88 -15.33
N LEU A 493 7.29 0.07 -15.57
CA LEU A 493 7.95 0.01 -16.88
C LEU A 493 7.01 -0.48 -17.99
N LEU A 494 6.13 -1.45 -17.72
CA LEU A 494 5.13 -1.91 -18.70
C LEU A 494 4.15 -0.79 -19.08
N ALA A 495 3.69 0.00 -18.10
CA ALA A 495 2.81 1.14 -18.37
C ALA A 495 3.51 2.24 -19.17
N ARG A 496 4.78 2.55 -18.85
CA ARG A 496 5.61 3.46 -19.66
C ARG A 496 5.81 2.94 -21.08
N LEU A 497 6.16 1.66 -21.23
CA LEU A 497 6.38 1.02 -22.52
C LEU A 497 5.12 1.07 -23.38
N ALA A 498 3.94 0.83 -22.81
CA ALA A 498 2.69 0.92 -23.55
C ALA A 498 2.46 2.32 -24.15
N ASN A 499 2.78 3.39 -23.42
CA ASN A 499 2.66 4.76 -23.92
C ASN A 499 3.63 5.04 -25.07
N VAL A 500 4.91 4.69 -24.89
CA VAL A 500 5.93 4.91 -25.92
C VAL A 500 5.69 4.03 -27.16
N ALA A 501 5.18 2.81 -26.98
CA ALA A 501 4.86 1.90 -28.07
C ALA A 501 3.73 2.43 -28.97
N GLU A 502 2.76 3.15 -28.42
CA GLU A 502 1.67 3.77 -29.21
C GLU A 502 2.16 4.91 -30.11
N GLU A 503 3.21 5.60 -29.70
CA GLU A 503 3.85 6.66 -30.49
C GLU A 503 4.85 6.10 -31.51
N THR A 504 5.27 4.85 -31.34
CA THR A 504 6.24 4.18 -32.21
C THR A 504 5.52 3.45 -33.36
N PRO A 505 5.89 3.67 -34.64
CA PRO A 505 5.31 2.95 -35.78
C PRO A 505 5.50 1.42 -35.67
N GLY A 506 4.50 0.65 -36.08
CA GLY A 506 4.57 -0.82 -36.15
C GLY A 506 3.20 -1.49 -36.13
N GLU A 507 3.16 -2.80 -35.92
CA GLU A 507 1.94 -3.59 -35.94
C GLU A 507 0.95 -3.23 -34.81
N PRO A 508 -0.35 -3.05 -35.09
CA PRO A 508 -1.34 -2.69 -34.06
C PRO A 508 -1.55 -3.77 -32.98
N ALA A 509 -1.41 -5.06 -33.33
CA ALA A 509 -1.81 -6.15 -32.44
C ALA A 509 -0.94 -6.27 -31.18
N PRO A 510 0.41 -6.28 -31.24
CA PRO A 510 1.25 -6.32 -30.02
C PRO A 510 1.03 -5.11 -29.10
N ARG A 511 0.76 -3.92 -29.67
CA ARG A 511 0.47 -2.69 -28.91
C ARG A 511 -0.85 -2.79 -28.16
N ALA A 512 -1.91 -3.21 -28.86
CA ALA A 512 -3.22 -3.41 -28.26
C ALA A 512 -3.18 -4.46 -27.14
N HIS A 513 -2.42 -5.54 -27.33
CA HIS A 513 -2.21 -6.57 -26.31
C HIS A 513 -1.51 -6.00 -25.07
N LEU A 514 -0.35 -5.34 -25.24
CA LEU A 514 0.35 -4.72 -24.12
C LEU A 514 -0.53 -3.68 -23.39
N ARG A 515 -1.32 -2.90 -24.13
CA ARG A 515 -2.25 -1.93 -23.54
C ARG A 515 -3.33 -2.62 -22.70
N ALA A 516 -3.94 -3.69 -23.20
CA ALA A 516 -4.95 -4.46 -22.45
C ALA A 516 -4.36 -5.02 -21.15
N LEU A 517 -3.14 -5.55 -21.21
CA LEU A 517 -2.40 -6.02 -20.05
C LEU A 517 -2.17 -4.90 -19.02
N VAL A 518 -1.79 -3.70 -19.45
CA VAL A 518 -1.62 -2.53 -18.57
C VAL A 518 -2.97 -2.11 -17.95
N THR A 519 -4.06 -2.14 -18.71
CA THR A 519 -5.42 -1.88 -18.18
C THR A 519 -5.81 -2.89 -17.09
N ASP A 520 -5.46 -4.17 -17.23
CA ASP A 520 -5.68 -5.18 -16.18
C ASP A 520 -4.83 -4.89 -14.94
N ILE A 521 -3.58 -4.45 -15.12
CA ILE A 521 -2.72 -4.02 -14.00
C ILE A 521 -3.33 -2.79 -13.29
N GLU A 522 -3.82 -1.79 -14.02
CA GLU A 522 -4.48 -0.60 -13.45
C GLU A 522 -5.66 -0.99 -12.54
N ARG A 523 -6.52 -1.89 -13.02
CA ARG A 523 -7.66 -2.41 -12.24
C ARG A 523 -7.22 -3.12 -10.97
N GLN A 524 -6.17 -3.95 -11.05
CA GLN A 524 -5.60 -4.63 -9.87
C GLN A 524 -5.01 -3.63 -8.87
N ILE A 525 -4.33 -2.59 -9.33
CA ILE A 525 -3.78 -1.52 -8.48
C ILE A 525 -4.91 -0.83 -7.73
N VAL A 526 -5.94 -0.34 -8.43
CA VAL A 526 -7.09 0.34 -7.79
C VAL A 526 -7.74 -0.54 -6.73
N ALA A 527 -7.95 -1.83 -7.02
CA ALA A 527 -8.54 -2.79 -6.09
C ALA A 527 -7.65 -3.11 -4.87
N SER A 528 -6.33 -2.86 -4.95
CA SER A 528 -5.36 -3.16 -3.88
C SER A 528 -4.94 -1.94 -3.06
N ARG A 529 -5.58 -0.78 -3.28
CA ARG A 529 -5.26 0.46 -2.57
C ARG A 529 -5.50 0.28 -1.07
N ARG A 530 -4.47 0.52 -0.26
CA ARG A 530 -4.56 0.43 1.19
C ARG A 530 -5.29 1.62 1.80
N ALA A 531 -5.64 1.44 3.06
CA ALA A 531 -6.30 2.43 3.90
C ALA A 531 -5.64 3.80 3.96
N ASP A 532 -4.31 3.78 3.98
CA ASP A 532 -3.43 4.93 4.08
C ASP A 532 -3.21 5.61 2.71
N GLY A 533 -3.86 5.12 1.65
CA GLY A 533 -3.68 5.57 0.28
C GLY A 533 -2.49 4.95 -0.45
N GLY A 534 -1.67 4.16 0.24
CA GLY A 534 -0.49 3.50 -0.31
C GLY A 534 -0.77 2.16 -0.99
N PHE A 535 0.29 1.56 -1.55
CA PHE A 535 0.28 0.25 -2.20
C PHE A 535 1.39 -0.68 -1.66
N GLY A 536 1.77 -0.49 -0.40
CA GLY A 536 2.94 -1.16 0.19
C GLY A 536 3.86 -0.15 0.87
N GLY A 537 5.12 -0.14 0.46
CA GLY A 537 6.09 0.90 0.80
C GLY A 537 5.95 2.15 -0.07
N VAL A 538 6.81 3.13 0.18
CA VAL A 538 6.98 4.37 -0.58
C VAL A 538 7.29 4.08 -2.04
N MET A 539 8.26 3.20 -2.31
CA MET A 539 8.65 2.89 -3.68
C MET A 539 7.55 2.13 -4.42
N ALA A 540 6.92 1.16 -3.77
CA ALA A 540 5.77 0.45 -4.34
C ALA A 540 4.65 1.44 -4.68
N THR A 541 4.35 2.37 -3.76
CA THR A 541 3.32 3.38 -3.96
C THR A 541 3.66 4.34 -5.11
N ALA A 542 4.90 4.80 -5.21
CA ALA A 542 5.37 5.63 -6.31
C ALA A 542 5.25 4.91 -7.66
N CYS A 543 5.71 3.67 -7.76
CA CYS A 543 5.61 2.88 -8.99
C CYS A 543 4.14 2.66 -9.40
N GLN A 544 3.25 2.28 -8.47
CA GLN A 544 1.83 2.09 -8.80
C GLN A 544 1.13 3.41 -9.16
N LEU A 545 1.45 4.52 -8.47
CA LEU A 545 0.97 5.84 -8.86
C LEU A 545 1.47 6.21 -10.27
N GLY A 546 2.71 5.88 -10.61
CA GLY A 546 3.27 6.04 -11.94
C GLY A 546 2.53 5.22 -13.00
N VAL A 547 2.14 3.97 -12.69
CA VAL A 547 1.27 3.15 -13.57
C VAL A 547 -0.04 3.88 -13.81
N LEU A 548 -0.74 4.27 -12.74
CA LEU A 548 -2.00 4.99 -12.86
C LEU A 548 -1.82 6.31 -13.61
N ALA A 549 -0.76 7.08 -13.39
CA ALA A 549 -0.52 8.34 -14.10
C ALA A 549 -0.23 8.13 -15.61
N CYS A 550 0.34 6.98 -15.99
CA CYS A 550 0.51 6.58 -17.39
C CYS A 550 -0.76 6.01 -18.02
N GLY A 551 -1.73 5.58 -17.20
CA GLY A 551 -2.92 4.88 -17.62
C GLY A 551 -3.98 5.73 -18.32
N ARG A 552 -5.09 5.07 -18.66
CA ARG A 552 -6.23 5.68 -19.37
C ARG A 552 -7.57 5.46 -18.67
N GLU A 553 -7.63 4.59 -17.67
CA GLU A 553 -8.86 4.34 -16.93
C GLU A 553 -9.31 5.60 -16.17
N GLU A 554 -10.61 5.89 -16.22
CA GLU A 554 -11.26 6.97 -15.48
C GLU A 554 -12.33 6.36 -14.53
N PRO A 555 -12.54 6.94 -13.32
CA PRO A 555 -11.95 8.16 -12.81
C PRO A 555 -10.51 7.98 -12.28
N PHE A 556 -9.61 8.90 -12.63
CA PHE A 556 -8.28 9.00 -12.03
C PHE A 556 -8.31 9.79 -10.73
N ASP A 557 -8.27 9.08 -9.60
CA ASP A 557 -8.12 9.67 -8.26
C ASP A 557 -6.71 9.38 -7.69
N PRO A 558 -5.76 10.32 -7.82
CA PRO A 558 -4.39 10.14 -7.33
C PRO A 558 -4.21 10.56 -5.86
N TRP A 559 -5.19 11.27 -5.28
CA TRP A 559 -4.96 12.04 -4.07
C TRP A 559 -4.56 11.20 -2.85
N PRO A 560 -5.13 10.00 -2.63
CA PRO A 560 -4.67 9.15 -1.53
C PRO A 560 -3.19 8.75 -1.65
N ALA A 561 -2.73 8.39 -2.84
CA ALA A 561 -1.34 7.99 -3.08
C ALA A 561 -0.37 9.18 -3.02
N VAL A 562 -0.76 10.34 -3.58
CA VAL A 562 0.01 11.60 -3.46
C VAL A 562 0.18 11.98 -1.99
N THR A 563 -0.87 11.85 -1.21
CA THR A 563 -0.89 12.17 0.22
C THR A 563 -0.03 11.22 1.03
N PHE A 564 -0.12 9.93 0.73
CA PHE A 564 0.76 8.93 1.28
C PHE A 564 2.22 9.31 1.03
N LEU A 565 2.61 9.55 -0.23
CA LEU A 565 3.99 9.90 -0.58
C LEU A 565 4.44 11.20 0.11
N ALA A 566 3.65 12.28 0.01
CA ALA A 566 3.98 13.56 0.62
C ALA A 566 4.16 13.48 2.15
N SER A 567 3.52 12.51 2.81
CA SER A 567 3.70 12.26 4.26
C SER A 567 4.94 11.47 4.64
N ARG A 568 5.47 10.70 3.68
CA ARG A 568 6.66 9.87 3.84
C ARG A 568 7.91 10.59 3.36
N GLN A 569 7.76 11.79 2.78
CA GLN A 569 8.89 12.63 2.43
C GLN A 569 9.52 13.19 3.70
N ASP A 570 10.82 12.97 3.84
CA ASP A 570 11.61 13.51 4.95
C ASP A 570 11.79 15.02 4.80
N TYR A 571 12.21 15.68 5.89
CA TYR A 571 12.40 17.14 5.92
C TYR A 571 13.48 17.65 4.94
N ASP A 572 14.40 16.79 4.52
CA ASP A 572 15.43 17.08 3.52
C ASP A 572 14.93 16.89 2.07
N GLY A 573 13.66 16.49 1.88
CA GLY A 573 13.03 16.27 0.59
C GLY A 573 13.23 14.87 -0.01
N LEU A 574 14.09 14.04 0.59
CA LEU A 574 14.26 12.64 0.20
C LEU A 574 13.17 11.75 0.84
N PHE A 575 13.24 10.46 0.55
CA PHE A 575 12.29 9.47 1.04
C PHE A 575 13.03 8.31 1.73
N PRO A 576 12.37 7.55 2.62
CA PRO A 576 12.94 6.36 3.23
C PRO A 576 13.51 5.39 2.18
N ARG A 577 14.71 4.88 2.45
CA ARG A 577 15.37 3.88 1.62
C ARG A 577 14.56 2.59 1.59
N GLU A 578 14.29 2.07 0.41
CA GLU A 578 13.68 0.75 0.21
C GLU A 578 14.54 -0.18 -0.66
N PRO A 579 14.49 -1.50 -0.45
CA PRO A 579 15.13 -2.48 -1.34
C PRO A 579 14.59 -2.37 -2.78
N PHE A 580 15.46 -2.07 -3.75
CA PHE A 580 15.07 -1.79 -5.13
C PHE A 580 15.48 -2.85 -6.15
N TYR A 581 16.72 -3.33 -6.14
CA TYR A 581 17.09 -4.42 -7.06
C TYR A 581 18.09 -5.39 -6.45
N ARG A 582 18.15 -6.58 -7.03
CA ARG A 582 19.05 -7.65 -6.59
C ARG A 582 20.47 -7.41 -7.10
N THR A 583 21.42 -7.48 -6.19
CA THR A 583 22.85 -7.37 -6.47
C THR A 583 23.60 -8.59 -5.90
N PRO A 584 24.74 -9.00 -6.48
CA PRO A 584 25.66 -9.91 -5.81
C PRO A 584 26.12 -9.36 -4.45
N GLY A 585 25.75 -10.04 -3.38
CA GLY A 585 26.25 -9.78 -2.04
C GLY A 585 27.48 -10.63 -1.67
N LYS A 586 27.79 -10.66 -0.37
CA LYS A 586 28.90 -11.43 0.18
C LYS A 586 28.75 -12.92 -0.16
N ASP A 587 29.84 -13.57 -0.56
CA ASP A 587 29.90 -15.00 -0.87
C ASP A 587 28.88 -15.44 -1.95
N PHE A 588 28.57 -14.55 -2.91
CA PHE A 588 27.54 -14.73 -3.95
C PHE A 588 26.09 -14.84 -3.43
N ALA A 589 25.84 -14.58 -2.15
CA ALA A 589 24.47 -14.47 -1.65
C ALA A 589 23.81 -13.22 -2.24
N PHE A 590 22.57 -13.32 -2.68
CA PHE A 590 21.85 -12.16 -3.17
C PHE A 590 21.58 -11.16 -2.04
N ALA A 591 21.91 -9.90 -2.29
CA ALA A 591 21.50 -8.77 -1.47
C ALA A 591 20.56 -7.88 -2.28
N ALA A 592 19.81 -7.03 -1.59
CA ALA A 592 19.01 -6.00 -2.25
C ALA A 592 19.69 -4.65 -2.06
N HIS A 593 20.02 -3.98 -3.17
CA HIS A 593 20.47 -2.60 -3.17
C HIS A 593 19.26 -1.66 -3.15
N GLY A 594 19.47 -0.46 -2.61
CA GLY A 594 18.49 0.62 -2.58
C GLY A 594 19.11 1.84 -1.91
N ALA A 595 18.60 3.04 -2.21
CA ALA A 595 19.07 4.30 -1.64
C ALA A 595 17.91 5.30 -1.53
N ARG A 596 18.00 6.30 -0.64
CA ARG A 596 16.93 7.31 -0.50
C ARG A 596 16.78 8.13 -1.78
N SER A 597 17.90 8.43 -2.45
CA SER A 597 17.93 9.08 -3.77
C SER A 597 17.19 8.28 -4.85
N ILE A 598 17.34 6.95 -4.90
CA ILE A 598 16.61 6.11 -5.86
C ILE A 598 15.11 6.13 -5.55
N THR A 599 14.72 5.97 -4.28
CA THR A 599 13.31 6.04 -3.89
C THR A 599 12.73 7.42 -4.19
N ALA A 600 13.48 8.49 -3.93
CA ALA A 600 13.08 9.87 -4.24
C ALA A 600 12.92 10.11 -5.75
N ALA A 601 13.80 9.54 -6.59
CA ALA A 601 13.68 9.62 -8.04
C ALA A 601 12.38 8.99 -8.55
N LEU A 602 12.04 7.80 -8.06
CA LEU A 602 10.79 7.11 -8.43
C LEU A 602 9.56 7.89 -7.94
N CYS A 603 9.62 8.47 -6.74
CA CYS A 603 8.56 9.34 -6.22
C CYS A 603 8.41 10.60 -7.08
N LEU A 604 9.50 11.29 -7.38
CA LEU A 604 9.50 12.51 -8.18
C LEU A 604 8.89 12.27 -9.57
N ASP A 605 9.34 11.22 -10.27
CA ASP A 605 8.82 10.85 -11.59
C ASP A 605 7.31 10.54 -11.55
N ALA A 606 6.85 9.76 -10.56
CA ALA A 606 5.42 9.46 -10.39
C ALA A 606 4.58 10.70 -10.09
N LEU A 607 5.05 11.60 -9.22
CA LEU A 607 4.37 12.84 -8.86
C LEU A 607 4.30 13.82 -10.04
N VAL A 608 5.40 13.98 -10.78
CA VAL A 608 5.45 14.82 -11.99
C VAL A 608 4.48 14.31 -13.05
N ARG A 609 4.44 12.99 -13.30
CA ARG A 609 3.48 12.38 -14.25
C ARG A 609 2.05 12.55 -13.79
N THR A 610 1.80 12.42 -12.49
CA THR A 610 0.48 12.66 -11.89
C THR A 610 0.02 14.09 -12.14
N ARG A 611 0.90 15.08 -11.89
CA ARG A 611 0.62 16.49 -12.19
C ARG A 611 0.32 16.71 -13.67
N ALA A 612 1.11 16.10 -14.56
CA ALA A 612 0.88 16.18 -16.00
C ALA A 612 -0.46 15.53 -16.44
N ARG A 613 -0.86 14.40 -15.82
CA ARG A 613 -2.16 13.77 -16.10
C ARG A 613 -3.32 14.66 -15.63
N LEU A 614 -3.23 15.20 -14.41
CA LEU A 614 -4.24 16.12 -13.87
C LEU A 614 -4.40 17.40 -14.68
N ALA A 615 -3.35 17.88 -15.34
CA ALA A 615 -3.44 19.06 -16.21
C ALA A 615 -4.12 18.79 -17.57
N ARG A 616 -4.31 17.53 -17.95
CA ARG A 616 -4.95 17.13 -19.23
C ARG A 616 -6.45 16.83 -19.11
N GLY A 617 -6.92 16.48 -17.91
CA GLY A 617 -8.33 16.23 -17.61
C GLY A 617 -8.98 17.48 -17.01
#